data_AF-A0A6G4ACN7-F1
#
_entry.id   AF-A0A6G4ACN7-F1
#
_cell.length_a   1.000
_cell.length_b   1.000
_cell.length_c   1.000
_cell.angle_alpha   90.00
_cell.angle_beta   90.00
_cell.angle_gamma   90.00
#
_symmetry.space_group_name_H-M   'P 1'
#
loop_
_entity.id
_entity.type
_entity.pdbx_description
1 polymer ?
#
loop_
_entity_poly.entity_id
_entity_poly.type
_entity_poly.pdbx_seq_one_letter_code
_entity_poly.pdbx_strand_id
1 'polypeptide(L)'
;MPKSDVIDLCRRYTGETWAGAKERIDRLPSGSPLIPSARGDQAFLDSQILRALLEHPTTYTTRPLRVLRVIPGKQRTAIRFAADSDPDGLAELIAWGLFSSGGKDDLRGISGLRVIKAAHGRLDLGLHGTTARLRPDGVPDRAWARAEEIRFRTGAEHGEPSPCRYRGLTPGERAFAYEHGWFDEAWRKTAAFGSALLRRLLIFRSGADWLDMAGFTKHVNTYGFRLTFAGARWTDHEVLIGHLTHPLCGIALEEDMRTCTCSYGERGCRLWFDGPGQTPGRLDLQMIDAGADCEIAEYNQALTFTGSPSHEIAHVTGSPPGTSAECAPNCHRSHDTVAHLEREAEARRKEYDRLRRGARR
;
A
#
# COMPACT_ATOMS: atom_id res chain seq x y z
N MET A 1 18.36 -25.65 0.61
CA MET A 1 17.88 -24.80 1.70
C MET A 1 16.92 -25.61 2.57
N PRO A 2 17.15 -25.74 3.89
CA PRO A 2 16.22 -26.36 4.84
C PRO A 2 14.79 -25.83 4.72
N LYS A 3 13.79 -26.65 5.05
CA LYS A 3 12.36 -26.27 4.96
C LYS A 3 12.00 -25.12 5.90
N SER A 4 12.63 -25.03 7.07
CA SER A 4 12.51 -23.90 8.01
C SER A 4 12.86 -22.58 7.33
N ASP A 5 13.99 -22.56 6.63
CA ASP A 5 14.57 -21.36 6.02
C ASP A 5 13.71 -20.88 4.84
N VAL A 6 13.07 -21.81 4.13
CA VAL A 6 12.06 -21.52 3.09
C VAL A 6 10.85 -20.81 3.67
N ILE A 7 10.35 -21.28 4.80
CA ILE A 7 9.20 -20.67 5.49
C ILE A 7 9.57 -19.27 5.96
N ASP A 8 10.75 -19.12 6.59
CA ASP A 8 11.26 -17.85 7.09
C ASP A 8 11.52 -16.83 5.98
N LEU A 9 12.04 -17.28 4.84
CA LEU A 9 12.15 -16.45 3.65
C LEU A 9 10.78 -15.98 3.18
N CYS A 10 9.81 -16.88 3.04
CA CYS A 10 8.51 -16.54 2.50
C CYS A 10 7.74 -15.54 3.38
N ARG A 11 7.74 -15.74 4.71
CA ARG A 11 7.10 -14.82 5.64
C ARG A 11 7.70 -13.41 5.63
N ARG A 12 8.98 -13.24 5.30
CA ARG A 12 9.60 -11.91 5.16
C ARG A 12 8.99 -11.12 3.99
N TYR A 13 8.61 -11.81 2.92
CA TYR A 13 8.09 -11.19 1.69
C TYR A 13 6.58 -10.97 1.75
N THR A 14 5.87 -11.80 2.53
CA THR A 14 4.40 -11.74 2.65
C THR A 14 3.91 -11.15 3.96
N GLY A 15 4.75 -11.08 5.00
CA GLY A 15 4.34 -10.70 6.38
C GLY A 15 3.51 -11.76 7.09
N GLU A 16 3.37 -12.95 6.53
CA GLU A 16 2.64 -14.04 7.16
C GLU A 16 3.26 -14.44 8.50
N THR A 17 2.44 -15.00 9.40
CA THR A 17 3.00 -15.69 10.57
C THR A 17 3.73 -16.94 10.10
N TRP A 18 4.70 -17.41 10.89
CA TRP A 18 5.42 -18.65 10.56
C TRP A 18 4.46 -19.83 10.32
N ALA A 19 3.49 -20.01 11.21
CA ALA A 19 2.49 -21.07 11.08
C ALA A 19 1.62 -20.92 9.83
N GLY A 20 1.20 -19.69 9.49
CA GLY A 20 0.40 -19.41 8.30
C GLY A 20 1.17 -19.66 7.01
N ALA A 21 2.42 -19.18 6.93
CA ALA A 21 3.30 -19.44 5.80
C ALA A 21 3.57 -20.94 5.63
N LYS A 22 3.86 -21.66 6.72
CA LYS A 22 4.03 -23.12 6.71
C LYS A 22 2.79 -23.82 6.15
N GLU A 23 1.62 -23.55 6.73
CA GLU A 23 0.36 -24.19 6.31
C GLU A 23 0.07 -23.93 4.83
N ARG A 24 0.29 -22.69 4.36
CA ARG A 24 0.09 -22.34 2.96
C ARG A 24 1.08 -23.08 2.06
N ILE A 25 2.37 -23.09 2.41
CA ILE A 25 3.43 -23.77 1.63
C ILE A 25 3.17 -25.28 1.58
N ASP A 26 2.77 -25.90 2.69
CA ASP A 26 2.45 -27.34 2.75
C ASP A 26 1.27 -27.73 1.84
N ARG A 27 0.37 -26.77 1.52
CA ARG A 27 -0.76 -26.97 0.59
C ARG A 27 -0.40 -26.70 -0.87
N LEU A 28 0.79 -26.20 -1.17
CA LEU A 28 1.21 -25.95 -2.55
C LEU A 28 1.54 -27.28 -3.25
N PRO A 29 1.14 -27.46 -4.52
CA PRO A 29 1.62 -28.58 -5.31
C PRO A 29 3.16 -28.55 -5.41
N SER A 30 3.78 -29.73 -5.46
CA SER A 30 5.22 -29.86 -5.64
C SER A 30 5.70 -29.07 -6.87
N GLY A 31 6.81 -28.33 -6.72
CA GLY A 31 7.36 -27.47 -7.76
C GLY A 31 6.64 -26.13 -7.99
N SER A 32 5.57 -25.83 -7.25
CA SER A 32 4.92 -24.52 -7.33
C SER A 32 5.81 -23.41 -6.75
N PRO A 33 5.74 -22.17 -7.28
CA PRO A 33 6.42 -21.04 -6.67
C PRO A 33 5.92 -20.81 -5.24
N LEU A 34 6.85 -20.47 -4.33
CA LEU A 34 6.56 -20.27 -2.91
C LEU A 34 5.54 -19.15 -2.68
N ILE A 35 5.61 -18.09 -3.49
CA ILE A 35 4.64 -17.01 -3.56
C ILE A 35 3.93 -17.15 -4.91
N PRO A 36 2.68 -17.66 -4.93
CA PRO A 36 1.98 -17.92 -6.19
C PRO A 36 1.74 -16.63 -6.96
N SER A 37 1.89 -16.67 -8.29
CA SER A 37 1.52 -15.56 -9.17
C SER A 37 0.01 -15.59 -9.47
N ALA A 38 -0.62 -14.42 -9.50
CA ALA A 38 -1.96 -14.28 -10.04
C ALA A 38 -1.94 -14.40 -11.57
N ARG A 39 -3.11 -14.66 -12.18
CA ARG A 39 -3.30 -14.59 -13.64
C ARG A 39 -4.61 -13.88 -13.96
N GLY A 40 -4.71 -13.34 -15.18
CA GLY A 40 -5.93 -12.71 -15.69
C GLY A 40 -6.50 -11.64 -14.77
N ASP A 41 -7.79 -11.70 -14.49
CA ASP A 41 -8.48 -10.69 -13.69
C ASP A 41 -8.01 -10.61 -12.23
N GLN A 42 -7.47 -11.69 -11.65
CA GLN A 42 -6.89 -11.60 -10.30
C GLN A 42 -5.58 -10.81 -10.31
N ALA A 43 -4.76 -10.97 -11.36
CA ALA A 43 -3.54 -10.17 -11.49
C ALA A 43 -3.89 -8.69 -11.70
N PHE A 44 -4.91 -8.43 -12.52
CA PHE A 44 -5.43 -7.08 -12.73
C PHE A 44 -5.94 -6.47 -11.43
N LEU A 45 -6.79 -7.19 -10.68
CA LEU A 45 -7.29 -6.71 -9.39
C LEU A 45 -6.15 -6.43 -8.40
N ASP A 46 -5.20 -7.36 -8.23
CA ASP A 46 -4.04 -7.16 -7.36
C ASP A 46 -3.23 -5.92 -7.76
N SER A 47 -3.00 -5.72 -9.05
CA SER A 47 -2.30 -4.54 -9.56
C SER A 47 -3.06 -3.24 -9.29
N GLN A 48 -4.38 -3.23 -9.48
CA GLN A 48 -5.22 -2.07 -9.20
C GLN A 48 -5.25 -1.74 -7.70
N ILE A 49 -5.21 -2.76 -6.84
CA ILE A 49 -5.08 -2.56 -5.39
C ILE A 49 -3.74 -1.92 -5.06
N LEU A 50 -2.64 -2.39 -5.64
CA LEU A 50 -1.34 -1.75 -5.43
C LEU A 50 -1.37 -0.30 -5.90
N ARG A 51 -1.90 -0.02 -7.10
CA ARG A 51 -2.09 1.33 -7.62
C ARG A 51 -2.85 2.21 -6.62
N ALA A 52 -3.98 1.75 -6.13
CA ALA A 52 -4.78 2.48 -5.15
C ALA A 52 -4.00 2.81 -3.86
N LEU A 53 -3.21 1.85 -3.37
CA LEU A 53 -2.35 2.07 -2.19
C LEU A 53 -1.18 3.02 -2.46
N LEU A 54 -0.70 3.10 -3.69
CA LEU A 54 0.35 4.03 -4.10
C LEU A 54 -0.19 5.46 -4.32
N GLU A 55 -1.40 5.60 -4.86
CA GLU A 55 -2.04 6.89 -5.12
C GLU A 55 -2.68 7.51 -3.86
N HIS A 56 -3.04 6.67 -2.90
CA HIS A 56 -3.49 7.07 -1.57
C HIS A 56 -2.51 6.55 -0.52
N PRO A 57 -1.25 7.05 -0.51
CA PRO A 57 -0.23 6.49 0.34
C PRO A 57 -0.53 6.78 1.81
N THR A 58 -0.33 5.77 2.62
CA THR A 58 -0.33 5.91 4.07
C THR A 58 1.12 6.11 4.52
N THR A 59 1.52 7.36 4.72
CA THR A 59 2.85 7.69 5.25
C THR A 59 2.88 7.62 6.78
N TYR A 60 4.07 7.83 7.34
CA TYR A 60 4.37 7.87 8.77
C TYR A 60 3.94 6.57 9.47
N THR A 61 4.42 5.44 8.96
CA THR A 61 4.24 4.12 9.55
C THR A 61 5.50 3.30 9.33
N THR A 62 5.78 2.33 10.19
CA THR A 62 6.88 1.35 10.00
C THR A 62 6.49 0.19 9.07
N ARG A 63 5.35 0.31 8.38
CA ARG A 63 4.77 -0.77 7.58
C ARG A 63 4.49 -0.30 6.15
N PRO A 64 4.91 -1.06 5.13
CA PRO A 64 4.82 -0.60 3.76
C PRO A 64 3.37 -0.39 3.37
N LEU A 65 3.00 0.86 3.07
CA LEU A 65 1.62 1.26 2.75
C LEU A 65 0.59 0.81 3.81
N ARG A 66 0.99 0.80 5.10
CA ARG A 66 0.22 0.28 6.25
C ARG A 66 -0.26 -1.16 6.07
N VAL A 67 0.43 -1.96 5.28
CA VAL A 67 0.14 -3.39 5.12
C VAL A 67 0.96 -4.19 6.14
N LEU A 68 0.27 -5.01 6.95
CA LEU A 68 0.90 -5.96 7.88
C LEU A 68 1.26 -7.26 7.18
N ARG A 69 0.38 -7.75 6.32
CA ARG A 69 0.56 -9.01 5.60
C ARG A 69 -0.27 -9.06 4.33
N VAL A 70 0.27 -9.76 3.34
CA VAL A 70 -0.42 -10.16 2.12
C VAL A 70 -0.39 -11.67 2.06
N ILE A 71 -1.56 -12.31 2.08
CA ILE A 71 -1.70 -13.77 1.93
C ILE A 71 -2.07 -14.03 0.47
N PRO A 72 -1.11 -14.46 -0.36
CA PRO A 72 -1.33 -14.64 -1.79
C PRO A 72 -2.14 -15.91 -2.06
N GLY A 73 -3.16 -15.81 -2.91
CA GLY A 73 -3.92 -16.95 -3.42
C GLY A 73 -4.13 -16.86 -4.92
N LYS A 74 -4.54 -17.96 -5.56
CA LYS A 74 -4.73 -17.99 -7.02
C LYS A 74 -5.93 -17.15 -7.49
N GLN A 75 -7.02 -17.15 -6.73
CA GLN A 75 -8.29 -16.48 -7.05
C GLN A 75 -8.76 -15.51 -5.96
N ARG A 76 -7.92 -15.30 -4.94
CA ARG A 76 -8.19 -14.38 -3.85
C ARG A 76 -6.88 -13.97 -3.21
N THR A 77 -6.70 -12.67 -3.06
CA THR A 77 -5.64 -12.11 -2.22
C THR A 77 -6.27 -11.61 -0.92
N ALA A 78 -5.68 -11.93 0.23
CA ALA A 78 -6.08 -11.34 1.50
C ALA A 78 -5.00 -10.36 1.96
N ILE A 79 -5.39 -9.15 2.36
CA ILE A 79 -4.48 -8.11 2.83
C ILE A 79 -4.93 -7.73 4.23
N ARG A 80 -4.02 -7.81 5.20
CA ARG A 80 -4.27 -7.26 6.52
C ARG A 80 -3.57 -5.92 6.63
N PHE A 81 -4.33 -4.91 6.97
CA PHE A 81 -3.85 -3.56 7.22
C PHE A 81 -3.48 -3.37 8.69
N ALA A 82 -2.57 -2.45 8.95
CA ALA A 82 -2.20 -1.97 10.26
C ALA A 82 -3.05 -0.75 10.59
N ALA A 83 -4.16 -0.97 11.31
CA ALA A 83 -5.05 0.11 11.74
C ALA A 83 -4.36 1.12 12.67
N ASP A 84 -3.38 0.64 13.45
CA ASP A 84 -2.61 1.42 14.42
C ASP A 84 -3.51 2.35 15.27
N SER A 85 -3.17 3.64 15.43
CA SER A 85 -3.97 4.56 16.26
C SER A 85 -5.21 5.15 15.57
N ASP A 86 -5.35 5.01 14.24
CA ASP A 86 -6.45 5.60 13.46
C ASP A 86 -7.14 4.58 12.53
N PRO A 87 -7.88 3.61 13.09
CA PRO A 87 -8.63 2.63 12.30
C PRO A 87 -9.67 3.27 11.37
N ASP A 88 -10.29 4.36 11.79
CA ASP A 88 -11.37 5.01 11.03
C ASP A 88 -10.81 5.76 9.82
N GLY A 89 -9.74 6.54 10.01
CA GLY A 89 -9.05 7.22 8.91
C GLY A 89 -8.41 6.23 7.93
N LEU A 90 -7.88 5.11 8.41
CA LEU A 90 -7.37 4.07 7.52
C LEU A 90 -8.49 3.42 6.69
N ALA A 91 -9.62 3.07 7.31
CA ALA A 91 -10.76 2.50 6.60
C ALA A 91 -11.26 3.43 5.50
N GLU A 92 -11.37 4.71 5.82
CA GLU A 92 -11.78 5.76 4.89
C GLU A 92 -10.80 5.88 3.72
N LEU A 93 -9.50 6.04 4.00
CA LEU A 93 -8.47 6.15 2.97
C LEU A 93 -8.46 4.92 2.03
N ILE A 94 -8.54 3.71 2.58
CA ILE A 94 -8.63 2.50 1.77
C ILE A 94 -9.92 2.50 0.95
N ALA A 95 -11.06 2.91 1.52
CA ALA A 95 -12.33 2.96 0.80
C ALA A 95 -12.30 3.95 -0.38
N TRP A 96 -11.66 5.11 -0.22
CA TRP A 96 -11.45 6.09 -1.29
C TRP A 96 -10.56 5.56 -2.42
N GLY A 97 -9.50 4.81 -2.08
CA GLY A 97 -8.63 4.19 -3.08
C GLY A 97 -9.27 2.97 -3.77
N LEU A 98 -10.09 2.19 -3.06
CA LEU A 98 -10.65 0.95 -3.60
C LEU A 98 -11.94 1.16 -4.39
N PHE A 99 -12.90 1.91 -3.86
CA PHE A 99 -14.21 2.05 -4.49
C PHE A 99 -14.26 3.24 -5.44
N SER A 100 -14.92 3.07 -6.59
CA SER A 100 -14.90 4.10 -7.62
C SER A 100 -15.63 5.39 -7.21
N SER A 101 -15.09 6.56 -7.49
CA SER A 101 -15.82 7.84 -7.39
C SER A 101 -15.55 8.72 -8.59
N GLY A 102 -16.44 9.68 -8.83
CA GLY A 102 -16.37 10.54 -9.98
C GLY A 102 -17.08 9.93 -11.18
N GLY A 103 -16.82 10.50 -12.34
CA GLY A 103 -17.61 10.26 -13.54
C GLY A 103 -16.78 9.92 -14.76
N LYS A 104 -17.30 10.36 -15.90
CA LYS A 104 -16.78 10.05 -17.23
C LYS A 104 -15.32 10.45 -17.43
N ASP A 105 -14.89 11.59 -16.88
CA ASP A 105 -13.59 12.20 -17.17
C ASP A 105 -12.56 12.10 -16.02
N ASP A 106 -13.00 11.79 -14.79
CA ASP A 106 -12.13 11.67 -13.60
C ASP A 106 -12.65 10.52 -12.70
N LEU A 107 -12.56 9.29 -13.21
CA LEU A 107 -12.88 8.10 -12.43
C LEU A 107 -11.68 7.74 -11.54
N ARG A 108 -11.85 7.86 -10.23
CA ARG A 108 -10.90 7.38 -9.23
C ARG A 108 -11.34 6.04 -8.68
N GLY A 109 -10.43 5.32 -8.03
CA GLY A 109 -10.69 3.99 -7.46
C GLY A 109 -10.68 2.86 -8.48
N ILE A 110 -11.19 1.69 -8.09
CA ILE A 110 -11.19 0.48 -8.93
C ILE A 110 -12.59 0.27 -9.52
N SER A 111 -12.70 0.48 -10.84
CA SER A 111 -13.95 0.26 -11.58
C SER A 111 -14.48 -1.16 -11.39
N GLY A 112 -15.75 -1.29 -11.04
CA GLY A 112 -16.43 -2.55 -10.84
C GLY A 112 -16.09 -3.30 -9.55
N LEU A 113 -15.28 -2.74 -8.64
CA LEU A 113 -15.03 -3.37 -7.34
C LEU A 113 -16.24 -3.20 -6.41
N ARG A 114 -16.74 -4.30 -5.86
CA ARG A 114 -17.96 -4.34 -5.02
C ARG A 114 -17.75 -5.14 -3.73
N VAL A 115 -18.52 -4.79 -2.71
CA VAL A 115 -18.75 -5.61 -1.54
C VAL A 115 -19.64 -6.79 -1.93
N ILE A 116 -19.11 -8.00 -1.86
CA ILE A 116 -19.86 -9.23 -2.14
C ILE A 116 -20.43 -9.81 -0.85
N LYS A 117 -19.66 -9.75 0.23
CA LYS A 117 -20.06 -10.25 1.54
C LYS A 117 -19.45 -9.39 2.64
N ALA A 118 -20.25 -9.04 3.64
CA ALA A 118 -19.81 -8.38 4.86
C ALA A 118 -20.48 -9.07 6.05
N ALA A 119 -19.70 -9.81 6.86
CA ALA A 119 -20.22 -10.50 8.04
C ALA A 119 -19.09 -10.89 9.01
N HIS A 120 -19.33 -10.77 10.32
CA HIS A 120 -18.45 -11.25 11.40
C HIS A 120 -16.98 -10.78 11.29
N GLY A 121 -16.72 -9.48 11.16
CA GLY A 121 -15.34 -9.00 11.07
C GLY A 121 -14.71 -9.19 9.69
N ARG A 122 -15.48 -9.61 8.67
CA ARG A 122 -14.95 -10.00 7.36
C ARG A 122 -15.67 -9.28 6.24
N LEU A 123 -14.88 -8.59 5.45
CA LEU A 123 -15.27 -7.98 4.20
C LEU A 123 -14.65 -8.79 3.05
N ASP A 124 -15.48 -9.28 2.14
CA ASP A 124 -15.04 -9.89 0.88
C ASP A 124 -15.47 -8.98 -0.27
N LEU A 125 -14.48 -8.50 -1.01
CA LEU A 125 -14.65 -7.67 -2.20
C LEU A 125 -14.45 -8.52 -3.45
N GLY A 126 -15.10 -8.14 -4.54
CA GLY A 126 -14.78 -8.72 -5.84
C GLY A 126 -15.06 -7.81 -7.00
N LEU A 127 -14.33 -8.10 -8.07
CA LEU A 127 -14.40 -7.35 -9.31
C LEU A 127 -15.58 -7.86 -10.14
N HIS A 128 -16.48 -6.95 -10.50
CA HIS A 128 -17.70 -7.24 -11.26
C HIS A 128 -17.39 -8.01 -12.55
N GLY A 129 -18.22 -9.01 -12.87
CA GLY A 129 -18.07 -9.85 -14.05
C GLY A 129 -16.98 -10.91 -13.96
N THR A 130 -16.26 -11.02 -12.84
CA THR A 130 -15.11 -11.94 -12.70
C THR A 130 -15.15 -12.79 -11.43
N THR A 131 -14.23 -13.73 -11.32
CA THR A 131 -13.97 -14.51 -10.09
C THR A 131 -12.89 -13.90 -9.19
N ALA A 132 -12.29 -12.76 -9.59
CA ALA A 132 -11.23 -12.13 -8.81
C ALA A 132 -11.77 -11.56 -7.49
N ARG A 133 -11.06 -11.80 -6.39
CA ARG A 133 -11.47 -11.41 -5.03
C ARG A 133 -10.35 -10.78 -4.24
N LEU A 134 -10.74 -9.87 -3.35
CA LEU A 134 -9.89 -9.29 -2.32
C LEU A 134 -10.58 -9.47 -0.96
N ARG A 135 -9.81 -9.81 0.06
CA ARG A 135 -10.25 -9.77 1.45
C ARG A 135 -9.39 -8.77 2.21
N PRO A 136 -9.86 -7.54 2.46
CA PRO A 136 -9.23 -6.68 3.45
C PRO A 136 -9.52 -7.18 4.87
N ASP A 137 -8.54 -7.04 5.76
CA ASP A 137 -8.57 -7.41 7.18
C ASP A 137 -7.77 -6.38 7.99
N GLY A 138 -7.86 -6.40 9.31
CA GLY A 138 -7.07 -5.57 10.22
C GLY A 138 -7.72 -4.24 10.61
N VAL A 139 -8.80 -3.86 9.94
CA VAL A 139 -9.63 -2.70 10.28
C VAL A 139 -10.95 -3.20 10.91
N PRO A 140 -11.43 -2.61 12.03
CA PRO A 140 -12.69 -3.00 12.67
C PRO A 140 -13.93 -2.82 11.79
N ASP A 141 -14.95 -3.66 11.97
CA ASP A 141 -16.23 -3.57 11.24
C ASP A 141 -16.88 -2.17 11.34
N ARG A 142 -16.81 -1.55 12.53
CA ARG A 142 -17.35 -0.20 12.74
C ARG A 142 -16.71 0.85 11.83
N ALA A 143 -15.42 0.72 11.57
CA ALA A 143 -14.66 1.67 10.75
C ALA A 143 -14.99 1.46 9.26
N TRP A 144 -15.11 0.20 8.82
CA TRP A 144 -15.60 -0.12 7.48
C TRP A 144 -17.02 0.35 7.21
N ALA A 145 -17.95 0.10 8.14
CA ALA A 145 -19.32 0.56 8.02
C ALA A 145 -19.40 2.10 7.93
N ARG A 146 -18.58 2.80 8.72
CA ARG A 146 -18.44 4.26 8.66
C ARG A 146 -17.91 4.73 7.32
N ALA A 147 -16.85 4.12 6.80
CA ALA A 147 -16.30 4.47 5.49
C ALA A 147 -17.32 4.24 4.36
N GLU A 148 -18.06 3.13 4.40
CA GLU A 148 -19.14 2.85 3.46
C GLU A 148 -20.28 3.90 3.53
N GLU A 149 -20.67 4.32 4.74
CA GLU A 149 -21.68 5.37 4.95
C GLU A 149 -21.23 6.72 4.38
N ILE A 150 -19.97 7.11 4.60
CA ILE A 150 -19.39 8.34 4.03
C ILE A 150 -19.47 8.28 2.49
N ARG A 151 -18.99 7.18 1.90
CA ARG A 151 -19.00 6.98 0.44
C ARG A 151 -20.41 7.02 -0.15
N PHE A 152 -21.38 6.44 0.55
CA PHE A 152 -22.78 6.48 0.14
C PHE A 152 -23.33 7.91 0.13
N ARG A 153 -23.07 8.68 1.20
CA ARG A 153 -23.58 10.05 1.31
C ARG A 153 -22.92 11.01 0.32
N THR A 154 -21.61 10.93 0.15
CA THR A 154 -20.91 11.77 -0.83
C THR A 154 -21.43 11.48 -2.25
N GLY A 155 -21.65 10.21 -2.60
CA GLY A 155 -22.29 9.88 -3.87
C GLY A 155 -23.68 10.52 -4.01
N ALA A 156 -24.52 10.39 -2.97
CA ALA A 156 -25.86 10.96 -2.97
C ALA A 156 -25.89 12.50 -3.11
N GLU A 157 -24.94 13.23 -2.50
CA GLU A 157 -24.80 14.69 -2.65
C GLU A 157 -24.51 15.10 -4.12
N HIS A 158 -23.90 14.21 -4.90
CA HIS A 158 -23.61 14.41 -6.33
C HIS A 158 -24.59 13.71 -7.27
N GLY A 159 -25.68 13.10 -6.75
CA GLY A 159 -26.63 12.33 -7.56
C GLY A 159 -26.06 11.02 -8.11
N GLU A 160 -24.97 10.51 -7.53
CA GLU A 160 -24.28 9.30 -7.93
C GLU A 160 -24.65 8.11 -7.03
N PRO A 161 -24.86 6.91 -7.59
CA PRO A 161 -25.09 5.73 -6.76
C PRO A 161 -23.81 5.29 -6.05
N SER A 162 -23.94 4.82 -4.80
CA SER A 162 -22.79 4.29 -4.06
C SER A 162 -22.18 3.08 -4.76
N PRO A 163 -20.88 3.11 -5.08
CA PRO A 163 -20.19 2.00 -5.74
C PRO A 163 -20.13 0.76 -4.86
N CYS A 164 -20.13 0.89 -3.53
CA CYS A 164 -19.80 -0.21 -2.61
C CYS A 164 -20.69 -1.44 -2.81
N ARG A 165 -22.00 -1.22 -3.02
CA ARG A 165 -23.00 -2.29 -3.19
C ARG A 165 -23.79 -2.18 -4.49
N TYR A 166 -23.33 -1.37 -5.45
CA TYR A 166 -24.02 -1.24 -6.73
C TYR A 166 -23.99 -2.54 -7.52
N ARG A 167 -25.13 -2.92 -8.12
CA ARG A 167 -25.22 -4.11 -8.97
C ARG A 167 -24.65 -3.78 -10.35
N GLY A 168 -23.46 -4.30 -10.63
CA GLY A 168 -22.78 -4.04 -11.91
C GLY A 168 -21.90 -2.79 -11.87
N LEU A 169 -21.57 -2.26 -13.04
CA LEU A 169 -20.88 -0.98 -13.17
C LEU A 169 -21.83 0.19 -12.90
N THR A 170 -21.42 1.24 -12.21
CA THR A 170 -22.20 2.48 -12.05
C THR A 170 -22.32 3.21 -13.41
N PRO A 171 -23.26 4.18 -13.57
CA PRO A 171 -23.31 4.99 -14.78
C PRO A 171 -21.98 5.70 -15.09
N GLY A 172 -21.31 6.25 -14.08
CA GLY A 172 -20.01 6.91 -14.22
C GLY A 172 -18.91 5.96 -14.68
N GLU A 173 -18.80 4.79 -14.05
CA GLU A 173 -17.83 3.76 -14.47
C GLU A 173 -18.09 3.27 -15.91
N ARG A 174 -19.35 3.11 -16.33
CA ARG A 174 -19.69 2.73 -17.72
C ARG A 174 -19.29 3.81 -18.72
N ALA A 175 -19.58 5.07 -18.39
CA ALA A 175 -19.23 6.19 -19.25
C ALA A 175 -17.71 6.32 -19.38
N PHE A 176 -16.98 6.22 -18.26
CA PHE A 176 -15.51 6.22 -18.27
C PHE A 176 -14.95 5.05 -19.09
N ALA A 177 -15.46 3.83 -18.90
CA ALA A 177 -15.00 2.67 -19.66
C ALA A 177 -15.24 2.81 -21.17
N TYR A 178 -16.33 3.46 -21.58
CA TYR A 178 -16.63 3.72 -22.99
C TYR A 178 -15.64 4.72 -23.62
N GLU A 179 -15.27 5.78 -22.91
CA GLU A 179 -14.43 6.85 -23.47
C GLU A 179 -12.92 6.65 -23.23
N HIS A 180 -12.59 6.00 -22.12
CA HIS A 180 -11.23 5.80 -21.63
C HIS A 180 -10.88 4.32 -21.48
N GLY A 181 -11.51 3.42 -22.25
CA GLY A 181 -11.24 1.97 -22.21
C GLY A 181 -9.76 1.62 -22.41
N TRP A 182 -9.01 2.47 -23.14
CA TRP A 182 -7.57 2.36 -23.31
C TRP A 182 -6.79 2.40 -21.99
N PHE A 183 -7.32 3.06 -20.95
CA PHE A 183 -6.69 3.17 -19.63
C PHE A 183 -6.66 1.82 -18.91
N ASP A 184 -7.81 1.12 -18.90
CA ASP A 184 -7.92 -0.23 -18.35
C ASP A 184 -7.06 -1.22 -19.14
N GLU A 185 -7.05 -1.11 -20.47
CA GLU A 185 -6.18 -1.93 -21.33
C GLU A 185 -4.69 -1.73 -21.00
N ALA A 186 -4.27 -0.49 -20.77
CA ALA A 186 -2.88 -0.19 -20.44
C ALA A 186 -2.48 -0.79 -19.08
N TRP A 187 -3.33 -0.68 -18.06
CA TRP A 187 -3.09 -1.33 -16.77
C TRP A 187 -3.16 -2.85 -16.83
N ARG A 188 -3.97 -3.43 -17.72
CA ARG A 188 -4.00 -4.89 -17.94
C ARG A 188 -2.67 -5.41 -18.47
N LYS A 189 -1.95 -4.63 -19.29
CA LYS A 189 -0.62 -5.02 -19.79
C LYS A 189 0.42 -5.16 -18.67
N THR A 190 0.29 -4.38 -17.60
CA THR A 190 1.25 -4.34 -16.48
C THR A 190 0.76 -5.11 -15.24
N ALA A 191 -0.43 -5.71 -15.32
CA ALA A 191 -1.11 -6.37 -14.22
C ALA A 191 -0.29 -7.48 -13.53
N ALA A 192 0.45 -8.27 -14.31
CA ALA A 192 1.30 -9.32 -13.76
C ALA A 192 2.41 -8.75 -12.86
N PHE A 193 3.01 -7.63 -13.28
CA PHE A 193 4.06 -6.94 -12.55
C PHE A 193 3.53 -6.30 -11.26
N GLY A 194 2.44 -5.52 -11.35
CA GLY A 194 1.79 -4.94 -10.18
C GLY A 194 1.32 -5.98 -9.16
N SER A 195 0.78 -7.11 -9.63
CA SER A 195 0.41 -8.24 -8.76
C SER A 195 1.62 -8.86 -8.08
N ALA A 196 2.73 -9.04 -8.79
CA ALA A 196 3.96 -9.60 -8.23
C ALA A 196 4.52 -8.71 -7.10
N LEU A 197 4.52 -7.39 -7.30
CA LEU A 197 4.90 -6.39 -6.30
C LEU A 197 3.99 -6.44 -5.07
N LEU A 198 2.65 -6.39 -5.24
CA LEU A 198 1.72 -6.44 -4.12
C LEU A 198 1.93 -7.67 -3.25
N ARG A 199 2.06 -8.84 -3.88
CA ARG A 199 2.23 -10.14 -3.18
C ARG A 199 3.54 -10.27 -2.42
N ARG A 200 4.50 -9.36 -2.68
CA ARG A 200 5.83 -9.32 -2.07
C ARG A 200 6.08 -7.99 -1.35
N LEU A 201 5.04 -7.18 -1.12
CA LEU A 201 5.16 -5.82 -0.61
C LEU A 201 5.95 -5.74 0.71
N LEU A 202 5.89 -6.79 1.54
CA LEU A 202 6.57 -6.81 2.84
C LEU A 202 8.09 -6.96 2.71
N ILE A 203 8.60 -7.20 1.50
CA ILE A 203 10.03 -7.22 1.24
C ILE A 203 10.71 -5.91 1.66
N PHE A 204 10.05 -4.77 1.43
CA PHE A 204 10.57 -3.46 1.80
C PHE A 204 10.71 -3.28 3.30
N ARG A 205 9.91 -4.00 4.10
CA ARG A 205 10.06 -4.02 5.56
C ARG A 205 11.21 -4.92 5.99
N SER A 206 11.40 -6.04 5.31
CA SER A 206 12.43 -7.03 5.69
C SER A 206 13.83 -6.70 5.18
N GLY A 207 13.92 -5.85 4.15
CA GLY A 207 15.16 -5.56 3.44
C GLY A 207 15.67 -4.13 3.62
N ALA A 208 15.00 -3.29 4.42
CA ALA A 208 15.38 -1.91 4.63
C ALA A 208 14.81 -1.33 5.94
N ASP A 209 15.60 -0.50 6.61
CA ASP A 209 15.26 0.18 7.87
C ASP A 209 14.86 1.65 7.64
N TRP A 210 13.77 1.84 6.90
CA TRP A 210 13.29 3.18 6.52
C TRP A 210 12.41 3.82 7.62
N LEU A 211 12.46 5.15 7.73
CA LEU A 211 11.62 5.99 8.59
C LEU A 211 10.21 6.16 8.04
N ASP A 212 10.11 6.36 6.73
CA ASP A 212 8.85 6.52 6.00
C ASP A 212 8.91 5.90 4.59
N MET A 213 7.74 5.51 4.09
CA MET A 213 7.54 5.03 2.74
C MET A 213 6.36 5.77 2.11
N ALA A 214 6.65 6.54 1.06
CA ALA A 214 5.64 7.12 0.20
C ALA A 214 5.50 6.29 -1.09
N GLY A 215 4.25 6.02 -1.47
CA GLY A 215 3.91 5.45 -2.77
C GLY A 215 3.68 6.52 -3.82
N PHE A 216 3.91 6.18 -5.08
CA PHE A 216 3.46 6.99 -6.22
C PHE A 216 3.28 6.12 -7.45
N THR A 217 2.55 6.63 -8.44
CA THR A 217 2.52 6.06 -9.79
C THR A 217 3.06 7.07 -10.78
N LYS A 218 3.73 6.59 -11.84
CA LYS A 218 4.18 7.44 -12.94
C LYS A 218 3.73 6.80 -14.24
N HIS A 219 2.80 7.45 -14.94
CA HIS A 219 2.10 6.81 -16.06
C HIS A 219 1.39 5.50 -15.63
N VAL A 220 0.83 4.77 -16.59
CA VAL A 220 0.07 3.52 -16.37
C VAL A 220 0.95 2.25 -16.24
N ASN A 221 2.27 2.43 -16.17
CA ASN A 221 3.22 1.32 -16.15
C ASN A 221 4.29 1.40 -15.06
N THR A 222 4.36 2.46 -14.27
CA THR A 222 5.39 2.60 -13.24
C THR A 222 4.78 2.60 -11.84
N TYR A 223 5.28 1.70 -11.00
CA TYR A 223 4.96 1.59 -9.58
C TYR A 223 6.14 2.14 -8.79
N GLY A 224 5.91 3.23 -8.06
CA GLY A 224 6.93 4.00 -7.41
C GLY A 224 6.91 3.87 -5.89
N PHE A 225 8.10 3.70 -5.29
CA PHE A 225 8.27 3.72 -3.84
C PHE A 225 9.40 4.68 -3.50
N ARG A 226 9.13 5.61 -2.58
CA ARG A 226 10.15 6.47 -1.97
C ARG A 226 10.34 6.05 -0.52
N LEU A 227 11.55 5.61 -0.20
CA LEU A 227 11.98 5.24 1.13
C LEU A 227 12.82 6.38 1.71
N THR A 228 12.43 6.89 2.87
CA THR A 228 13.22 7.86 3.62
C THR A 228 13.94 7.15 4.75
N PHE A 229 15.25 7.37 4.91
CA PHE A 229 16.09 6.74 5.93
C PHE A 229 16.62 7.76 6.92
N ALA A 230 16.93 7.35 8.14
CA ALA A 230 17.89 8.09 8.95
C ALA A 230 19.29 7.76 8.42
N GLY A 231 20.17 8.75 8.22
CA GLY A 231 21.50 8.52 7.66
C GLY A 231 22.31 7.45 8.41
N ALA A 232 22.24 7.46 9.75
CA ALA A 232 22.89 6.45 10.60
C ALA A 232 22.28 5.03 10.49
N ARG A 233 21.12 4.89 9.84
CA ARG A 233 20.38 3.64 9.61
C ARG A 233 20.21 3.35 8.12
N TRP A 234 21.03 3.96 7.28
CA TRP A 234 21.02 3.72 5.85
C TRP A 234 21.22 2.23 5.56
N THR A 235 20.33 1.66 4.74
CA THR A 235 20.49 0.30 4.26
C THR A 235 21.15 0.33 2.88
N ASP A 236 22.19 -0.47 2.69
CA ASP A 236 22.80 -0.67 1.38
C ASP A 236 21.73 -1.12 0.37
N HIS A 237 21.61 -0.37 -0.73
CA HIS A 237 20.62 -0.66 -1.75
C HIS A 237 20.85 -2.02 -2.41
N GLU A 238 22.09 -2.53 -2.44
CA GLU A 238 22.38 -3.89 -2.94
C GLU A 238 21.70 -4.98 -2.10
N VAL A 239 21.55 -4.76 -0.79
CA VAL A 239 20.81 -5.70 0.09
C VAL A 239 19.34 -5.72 -0.29
N LEU A 240 18.75 -4.55 -0.51
CA LEU A 240 17.35 -4.44 -0.93
C LEU A 240 17.14 -5.02 -2.33
N ILE A 241 18.05 -4.76 -3.28
CA ILE A 241 18.03 -5.35 -4.63
C ILE A 241 18.14 -6.86 -4.56
N GLY A 242 19.08 -7.40 -3.78
CA GLY A 242 19.26 -8.84 -3.57
C GLY A 242 18.02 -9.51 -2.99
N HIS A 243 17.27 -8.82 -2.12
CA HIS A 243 15.95 -9.27 -1.72
C HIS A 243 14.94 -9.19 -2.88
N LEU A 244 14.79 -8.03 -3.52
CA LEU A 244 13.83 -7.83 -4.61
C LEU A 244 13.99 -8.85 -5.73
N THR A 245 15.23 -9.26 -6.02
CA THR A 245 15.60 -10.20 -7.08
C THR A 245 15.82 -11.64 -6.62
N HIS A 246 15.54 -11.96 -5.35
CA HIS A 246 15.84 -13.28 -4.80
C HIS A 246 15.19 -14.41 -5.62
N PRO A 247 15.94 -15.46 -6.02
CA PRO A 247 15.47 -16.44 -7.02
C PRO A 247 14.22 -17.22 -6.63
N LEU A 248 13.98 -17.41 -5.33
CA LEU A 248 12.83 -18.19 -4.82
C LEU A 248 11.57 -17.37 -4.50
N CYS A 249 11.74 -16.14 -4.03
CA CYS A 249 10.66 -15.33 -3.45
C CYS A 249 10.59 -13.92 -4.03
N GLY A 250 11.65 -13.43 -4.67
CA GLY A 250 11.70 -12.13 -5.34
C GLY A 250 10.91 -12.11 -6.64
N ILE A 251 11.20 -11.09 -7.42
CA ILE A 251 10.69 -10.80 -8.75
C ILE A 251 11.91 -10.84 -9.66
N ALA A 252 11.79 -11.46 -10.83
CA ALA A 252 12.87 -11.47 -11.82
C ALA A 252 12.96 -10.09 -12.47
N LEU A 253 13.49 -9.12 -11.75
CA LEU A 253 13.66 -7.74 -12.20
C LEU A 253 14.94 -7.60 -13.02
N GLU A 254 14.89 -6.78 -14.06
CA GLU A 254 16.05 -6.36 -14.84
C GLU A 254 16.31 -4.88 -14.52
N GLU A 255 17.53 -4.56 -14.07
CA GLU A 255 17.90 -3.16 -13.80
C GLU A 255 18.01 -2.39 -15.12
N ASP A 256 17.19 -1.33 -15.27
CA ASP A 256 17.20 -0.43 -16.43
C ASP A 256 18.13 0.77 -16.20
N MET A 257 18.01 1.40 -15.04
CA MET A 257 18.78 2.58 -14.69
C MET A 257 19.11 2.61 -13.20
N ARG A 258 20.31 3.10 -12.92
CA ARG A 258 20.74 3.51 -11.59
C ARG A 258 21.33 4.91 -11.63
N THR A 259 20.75 5.79 -10.82
CA THR A 259 21.31 7.11 -10.51
C THR A 259 21.62 7.14 -9.02
N CYS A 260 22.89 6.90 -8.68
CA CYS A 260 23.40 7.02 -7.31
C CYS A 260 24.46 8.12 -7.26
N THR A 261 24.32 9.04 -6.32
CA THR A 261 25.39 9.99 -5.94
C THR A 261 26.16 9.53 -4.71
N CYS A 262 25.88 8.30 -4.26
CA CYS A 262 26.50 7.67 -3.11
C CYS A 262 27.95 7.26 -3.38
N SER A 263 28.90 7.66 -2.53
CA SER A 263 30.13 6.87 -2.32
C SER A 263 29.82 5.65 -1.43
N TYR A 264 28.90 5.85 -0.47
CA TYR A 264 28.19 4.85 0.36
C TYR A 264 26.79 5.30 0.86
N GLY A 265 26.25 6.48 0.49
CA GLY A 265 24.81 6.75 0.71
C GLY A 265 24.38 8.19 1.00
N GLU A 266 25.29 9.15 1.14
CA GLU A 266 24.86 10.51 1.47
C GLU A 266 24.36 11.24 0.20
N ARG A 267 23.05 11.57 0.18
CA ARG A 267 22.30 12.35 -0.84
C ARG A 267 21.59 11.59 -1.98
N GLY A 268 20.96 10.47 -1.63
CA GLY A 268 19.83 9.92 -2.37
C GLY A 268 20.17 9.04 -3.58
N CYS A 269 19.40 7.98 -3.75
CA CYS A 269 19.54 6.99 -4.82
C CYS A 269 18.22 6.85 -5.57
N ARG A 270 18.28 6.64 -6.88
CA ARG A 270 17.12 6.26 -7.68
C ARG A 270 17.46 5.08 -8.58
N LEU A 271 16.62 4.06 -8.53
CA LEU A 271 16.78 2.80 -9.24
C LEU A 271 15.52 2.50 -10.04
N TRP A 272 15.67 2.12 -11.30
CA TRP A 272 14.60 1.65 -12.16
C TRP A 272 14.81 0.20 -12.53
N PHE A 273 13.75 -0.58 -12.37
CA PHE A 273 13.73 -1.97 -12.79
C PHE A 273 12.56 -2.24 -13.71
N ASP A 274 12.81 -2.98 -14.78
CA ASP A 274 11.78 -3.49 -15.67
C ASP A 274 11.46 -4.96 -15.36
N GLY A 275 10.30 -5.43 -15.82
CA GLY A 275 9.92 -6.84 -15.76
C GLY A 275 10.80 -7.71 -16.67
N PRO A 276 10.90 -9.02 -16.40
CA PRO A 276 11.82 -9.90 -17.12
C PRO A 276 11.43 -10.00 -18.60
N GLY A 277 12.41 -10.00 -19.50
CA GLY A 277 12.21 -10.33 -20.91
C GLY A 277 11.11 -9.52 -21.61
N GLN A 278 11.12 -8.19 -21.42
CA GLN A 278 10.12 -7.24 -21.95
C GLN A 278 8.71 -7.36 -21.32
N THR A 279 8.56 -8.03 -20.18
CA THR A 279 7.28 -8.02 -19.45
C THR A 279 6.92 -6.58 -19.07
N PRO A 280 5.75 -6.04 -19.49
CA PRO A 280 5.42 -4.65 -19.22
C PRO A 280 5.30 -4.35 -17.72
N GLY A 281 5.90 -3.24 -17.31
CA GLY A 281 5.86 -2.75 -15.94
C GLY A 281 7.24 -2.31 -15.48
N ARG A 282 7.27 -1.24 -14.68
CA ARG A 282 8.48 -0.64 -14.14
C ARG A 282 8.33 -0.41 -12.65
N LEU A 283 9.37 -0.71 -11.89
CA LEU A 283 9.54 -0.33 -10.49
C LEU A 283 10.46 0.91 -10.45
N ASP A 284 9.99 1.99 -9.81
CA ASP A 284 10.77 3.21 -9.55
C ASP A 284 11.03 3.33 -8.06
N LEU A 285 12.25 3.01 -7.64
CA LEU A 285 12.66 3.04 -6.25
C LEU A 285 13.51 4.28 -5.99
N GLN A 286 13.04 5.14 -5.10
CA GLN A 286 13.75 6.31 -4.60
C GLN A 286 14.15 6.05 -3.15
N MET A 287 15.41 6.25 -2.82
CA MET A 287 15.93 6.15 -1.46
C MET A 287 16.51 7.51 -1.11
N ILE A 288 16.05 8.13 -0.03
CA ILE A 288 16.48 9.46 0.38
C ILE A 288 16.86 9.46 1.87
N ASP A 289 17.72 10.38 2.25
CA ASP A 289 18.20 10.54 3.62
C ASP A 289 17.44 11.69 4.30
N ALA A 290 16.96 11.45 5.52
CA ALA A 290 16.45 12.46 6.44
C ALA A 290 17.66 13.15 7.05
N GLY A 291 17.93 14.38 6.62
CA GLY A 291 19.25 14.99 6.75
C GLY A 291 19.66 15.28 8.19
N ALA A 292 18.82 16.00 8.96
CA ALA A 292 19.16 16.49 10.28
C ALA A 292 18.46 15.70 11.41
N ASP A 293 19.06 15.68 12.61
CA ASP A 293 18.48 15.01 13.79
C ASP A 293 17.06 15.50 14.12
N CYS A 294 16.76 16.77 13.87
CA CYS A 294 15.42 17.32 14.06
C CYS A 294 14.38 16.74 13.06
N GLU A 295 14.78 16.37 11.85
CA GLU A 295 13.92 15.68 10.88
C GLU A 295 13.66 14.23 11.31
N ILE A 296 14.68 13.53 11.80
CA ILE A 296 14.53 12.17 12.35
C ILE A 296 13.62 12.20 13.58
N ALA A 297 13.76 13.19 14.46
CA ALA A 297 12.88 13.39 15.61
C ALA A 297 11.43 13.66 15.20
N GLU A 298 11.19 14.43 14.13
CA GLU A 298 9.86 14.63 13.58
C GLU A 298 9.23 13.32 13.08
N TYR A 299 10.00 12.49 12.36
CA TYR A 299 9.55 11.15 11.97
C TYR A 299 9.26 10.28 13.21
N ASN A 300 10.12 10.31 14.23
CA ASN A 300 9.91 9.57 15.48
C ASN A 300 8.57 9.95 16.16
N GLN A 301 8.29 11.26 16.25
CA GLN A 301 7.03 11.78 16.78
C GLN A 301 5.83 11.36 15.93
N ALA A 302 5.92 11.49 14.60
CA ALA A 302 4.86 11.10 13.69
C ALA A 302 4.56 9.59 13.76
N LEU A 303 5.59 8.74 13.77
CA LEU A 303 5.44 7.29 13.93
C LEU A 303 4.82 6.91 15.28
N THR A 304 5.17 7.64 16.34
CA THR A 304 4.57 7.46 17.68
C THR A 304 3.09 7.85 17.66
N PHE A 305 2.76 9.00 17.08
CA PHE A 305 1.39 9.50 16.94
C PHE A 305 0.51 8.53 16.14
N THR A 306 1.01 8.02 15.02
CA THR A 306 0.27 7.07 14.18
C THR A 306 0.17 5.67 14.77
N GLY A 307 0.87 5.38 15.87
CA GLY A 307 0.77 4.12 16.61
C GLY A 307 1.67 2.99 16.10
N SER A 308 2.80 3.33 15.47
CA SER A 308 3.81 2.33 15.12
C SER A 308 4.38 1.64 16.38
N PRO A 309 4.80 0.36 16.33
CA PRO A 309 5.31 -0.33 17.50
C PRO A 309 6.59 0.30 18.04
N SER A 310 6.69 0.49 19.35
CA SER A 310 7.81 1.18 20.00
C SER A 310 9.19 0.61 19.66
N HIS A 311 9.32 -0.71 19.55
CA HIS A 311 10.57 -1.37 19.19
C HIS A 311 10.95 -1.13 17.72
N GLU A 312 9.98 -1.00 16.82
CA GLU A 312 10.23 -0.68 15.41
C GLU A 312 10.64 0.79 15.28
N ILE A 313 10.00 1.71 16.01
CA ILE A 313 10.39 3.12 16.06
C ILE A 313 11.84 3.27 16.55
N ALA A 314 12.19 2.62 17.66
CA ALA A 314 13.55 2.66 18.20
C ALA A 314 14.59 2.08 17.23
N HIS A 315 14.21 1.03 16.50
CA HIS A 315 15.07 0.40 15.50
C HIS A 315 15.37 1.34 14.32
N VAL A 316 14.35 1.95 13.71
CA VAL A 316 14.53 2.78 12.50
C VAL A 316 15.01 4.20 12.78
N THR A 317 14.68 4.76 13.95
CA THR A 317 15.10 6.12 14.33
C THR A 317 16.38 6.15 15.18
N GLY A 318 16.74 5.03 15.81
CA GLY A 318 17.82 4.99 16.81
C GLY A 318 17.47 5.59 18.17
N SER A 319 16.24 6.09 18.36
CA SER A 319 15.80 6.82 19.55
C SER A 319 14.50 6.27 20.13
N PRO A 320 14.24 6.38 21.44
CA PRO A 320 12.96 5.99 22.04
C PRO A 320 11.75 6.70 21.36
N PRO A 321 10.55 6.09 21.35
CA PRO A 321 9.35 6.74 20.81
C PRO A 321 9.02 8.05 21.52
N GLY A 322 8.62 9.06 20.75
CA GLY A 322 8.29 10.40 21.21
C GLY A 322 9.50 11.32 21.44
N THR A 323 10.70 10.91 21.04
CA THR A 323 11.91 11.74 21.19
C THR A 323 11.79 12.99 20.33
N SER A 324 12.05 14.16 20.93
CA SER A 324 12.19 15.44 20.24
C SER A 324 13.66 15.83 20.11
N ALA A 325 13.98 16.68 19.16
CA ALA A 325 15.28 17.31 19.04
C ALA A 325 15.10 18.80 18.71
N GLU A 326 16.00 19.64 19.23
CA GLU A 326 16.04 21.05 18.86
C GLU A 326 16.48 21.18 17.40
N CYS A 327 15.89 22.14 16.69
CA CYS A 327 16.31 22.45 15.34
C CYS A 327 17.71 23.08 15.35
N ALA A 328 18.58 22.62 14.44
CA ALA A 328 19.82 23.33 14.18
C ALA A 328 19.53 24.79 13.79
N PRO A 329 20.40 25.77 14.10
CA PRO A 329 20.17 27.19 13.82
C PRO A 329 19.88 27.52 12.33
N ASN A 330 20.29 26.65 11.42
CA ASN A 330 20.09 26.76 9.97
C ASN A 330 18.94 25.88 9.44
N CYS A 331 18.16 25.25 10.31
CA CYS A 331 16.98 24.52 9.89
C CYS A 331 15.86 25.50 9.54
N HIS A 332 15.55 25.60 8.24
CA HIS A 332 14.48 26.43 7.73
C HIS A 332 13.16 25.67 7.53
N ARG A 333 13.07 24.41 7.99
CA ARG A 333 11.88 23.58 7.80
C ARG A 333 10.86 23.81 8.92
N SER A 334 9.59 23.76 8.54
CA SER A 334 8.48 23.74 9.50
C SER A 334 8.26 22.30 9.97
N HIS A 335 8.71 21.98 11.18
CA HIS A 335 8.49 20.67 11.80
C HIS A 335 7.11 20.63 12.48
N ASP A 336 6.06 20.44 11.68
CA ASP A 336 4.66 20.44 12.15
C ASP A 336 3.88 19.19 11.69
N THR A 337 4.58 18.09 11.39
CA THR A 337 3.95 16.87 10.86
C THR A 337 2.87 16.35 11.79
N VAL A 338 3.10 16.29 13.11
CA VAL A 338 2.11 15.78 14.06
C VAL A 338 0.86 16.67 14.08
N ALA A 339 1.01 17.99 14.18
CA ALA A 339 -0.16 18.87 14.19
C ALA A 339 -0.89 18.87 12.84
N HIS A 340 -0.18 18.68 11.72
CA HIS A 340 -0.81 18.44 10.42
C HIS A 340 -1.68 17.18 10.45
N LEU A 341 -1.15 16.06 10.94
CA LEU A 341 -1.90 14.80 11.07
C LEU A 341 -3.11 14.94 12.01
N GLU A 342 -2.98 15.70 13.10
CA GLU A 342 -4.09 16.02 14.01
C GLU A 342 -5.19 16.84 13.32
N ARG A 343 -4.80 17.86 12.54
CA ARG A 343 -5.74 18.67 11.75
C ARG A 343 -6.48 17.83 10.72
N GLU A 344 -5.78 16.91 10.05
CA GLU A 344 -6.43 15.98 9.12
C GLU A 344 -7.42 15.05 9.83
N ALA A 345 -7.03 14.47 10.97
CA ALA A 345 -7.91 13.60 11.75
C ALA A 345 -9.16 14.35 12.25
N GLU A 346 -9.00 15.60 12.67
CA GLU A 346 -10.11 16.46 13.08
C GLU A 346 -11.00 16.86 11.90
N ALA A 347 -10.42 17.17 10.74
CA ALA A 347 -11.18 17.48 9.53
C ALA A 347 -12.08 16.30 9.11
N ARG A 348 -11.54 15.07 9.12
CA ARG A 348 -12.31 13.84 8.85
C ARG A 348 -13.46 13.65 9.84
N ARG A 349 -13.22 13.91 11.14
CA ARG A 349 -14.28 13.85 12.17
C ARG A 349 -15.39 14.86 11.89
N LYS A 350 -15.04 16.11 11.60
CA LYS A 350 -16.02 17.19 11.30
C LYS A 350 -16.84 16.89 10.05
N GLU A 351 -16.20 16.38 9.00
CA GLU A 351 -16.89 15.99 7.77
C GLU A 351 -17.92 14.88 8.02
N TYR A 352 -17.54 13.85 8.76
CA TYR A 352 -18.47 12.79 9.14
C TYR A 352 -19.68 13.32 9.94
N ASP A 353 -19.43 14.19 10.92
CA ASP A 353 -20.50 14.79 11.73
C ASP A 353 -21.44 15.66 10.88
N ARG A 354 -20.90 16.41 9.90
CA ARG A 354 -21.69 17.18 8.93
C ARG A 354 -22.63 16.24 8.15
N LEU A 355 -22.07 15.19 7.55
CA LEU A 355 -22.83 14.19 6.77
C LEU A 355 -23.93 13.52 7.62
N ARG A 356 -23.66 13.26 8.90
CA ARG A 356 -24.64 12.65 9.82
C ARG A 356 -25.76 13.60 10.23
N ARG A 357 -25.48 14.90 10.40
CA ARG A 357 -26.51 15.90 10.74
C ARG A 357 -27.44 16.21 9.57
N GLY A 358 -26.93 16.18 8.34
CA GLY A 358 -27.75 16.36 7.13
C GLY A 358 -28.87 15.33 6.99
N ALA A 359 -28.66 14.09 7.46
CA ALA A 359 -29.64 13.00 7.37
C ALA A 359 -30.82 13.08 8.36
N ARG A 360 -30.85 14.06 9.27
CA ARG A 360 -31.93 14.26 10.26
C ARG A 360 -32.92 15.36 9.87
N ARG A 361 -32.71 16.00 8.72
CA ARG A 361 -33.63 16.95 8.10
C ARG A 361 -34.28 16.28 6.91
#